data_AF-A0A453L2T6-F1
#
_entry.id   AF-A0A453L2T6-F1
#
_cell.length_a   1.000
_cell.length_b   1.000
_cell.length_c   1.000
_cell.angle_alpha   90.00
_cell.angle_beta   90.00
_cell.angle_gamma   90.00
#
_symmetry.space_group_name_H-M   'P 1'
#
loop_
_entity.id
_entity.type
_entity.pdbx_description
1 polymer ?
#
loop_
_entity_poly.entity_id
_entity_poly.type
_entity_poly.pdbx_seq_one_letter_code
_entity_poly.pdbx_strand_id
1 'polypeptide(L)'
;MHTGKTVLFSFLLCRHACLYSLILSNLFKYAELGVENLHNLESCLFVLFPYFSYMLAEGLGLSGIVSILFTGIVMKRYTFYNLSEDSQRFTARFFHLLSSLAEAFIFIYMGFDIAMERQSWSHIGFIFFSIVSFDSAPTCDFYT
;
A
#
# COMPACT_ATOMS: atom_id res chain seq x y z
N MET A 1 27.32 -4.84 6.51
CA MET A 1 27.39 -3.92 5.34
C MET A 1 26.86 -4.53 4.02
N HIS A 2 26.34 -5.77 4.01
CA HIS A 2 25.79 -6.42 2.80
C HIS A 2 24.30 -6.14 2.56
N THR A 3 23.50 -5.90 3.60
CA THR A 3 22.03 -5.75 3.48
C THR A 3 21.60 -4.47 2.74
N GLY A 4 22.30 -3.35 2.92
CA GLY A 4 21.92 -2.07 2.31
C GLY A 4 22.07 -2.03 0.79
N LYS A 5 23.02 -2.78 0.22
CA LYS A 5 23.22 -2.88 -1.24
C LYS A 5 22.14 -3.72 -1.91
N THR A 6 21.68 -4.78 -1.23
CA THR A 6 20.60 -5.66 -1.70
C THR A 6 19.26 -4.94 -1.76
N VAL A 7 18.97 -4.09 -0.77
CA VAL A 7 17.75 -3.27 -0.73
C VAL A 7 17.75 -2.23 -1.85
N LEU A 8 18.86 -1.52 -2.07
CA LEU A 8 18.98 -0.54 -3.16
C LEU A 8 18.88 -1.21 -4.55
N PHE A 9 19.48 -2.40 -4.73
CA PHE A 9 19.34 -3.19 -5.95
C PHE A 9 17.89 -3.63 -6.18
N SER A 10 17.19 -4.02 -5.11
CA SER A 10 15.76 -4.36 -5.15
C SER A 10 14.91 -3.21 -5.67
N PHE A 11 15.15 -1.99 -5.17
CA PHE A 11 14.44 -0.80 -5.63
C PHE A 11 14.76 -0.44 -7.07
N LEU A 12 16.02 -0.56 -7.50
CA LEU A 12 16.44 -0.24 -8.88
C LEU A 12 15.92 -1.26 -9.91
N LEU A 13 15.95 -2.55 -9.58
CA LEU A 13 15.38 -3.64 -10.38
C LEU A 13 13.85 -3.54 -10.44
N CYS A 14 13.19 -3.31 -9.31
CA CYS A 14 11.74 -3.08 -9.25
C CYS A 14 11.34 -1.88 -10.12
N ARG A 15 12.10 -0.77 -10.06
CA ARG A 15 11.84 0.41 -10.88
C ARG A 15 12.02 0.14 -12.37
N HIS A 16 13.05 -0.61 -12.77
CA HIS A 16 13.24 -1.02 -14.17
C HIS A 16 12.15 -2.00 -14.63
N ALA A 17 11.85 -3.03 -13.84
CA ALA A 17 10.81 -4.00 -14.13
C ALA A 17 9.44 -3.33 -14.25
N CYS A 18 9.10 -2.41 -13.34
CA CYS A 18 7.90 -1.57 -13.45
C CYS A 18 7.93 -0.75 -14.75
N LEU A 19 9.02 -0.05 -15.07
CA LEU A 19 9.07 0.70 -16.32
C LEU A 19 8.85 -0.19 -17.55
N TYR A 20 9.50 -1.35 -17.62
CA TYR A 20 9.31 -2.33 -18.71
C TYR A 20 7.86 -2.82 -18.78
N SER A 21 7.26 -3.20 -17.65
CA SER A 21 5.86 -3.62 -17.60
C SER A 21 4.90 -2.47 -17.97
N LEU A 22 5.20 -1.23 -17.60
CA LEU A 22 4.34 -0.05 -17.87
C LEU A 22 4.35 0.25 -19.37
N ILE A 23 5.53 0.20 -19.97
CA ILE A 23 5.74 0.34 -21.42
C ILE A 23 5.00 -0.77 -22.16
N LEU A 24 5.12 -2.02 -21.71
CA LEU A 24 4.41 -3.16 -22.30
C LEU A 24 2.89 -3.00 -22.19
N SER A 25 2.38 -2.53 -21.05
CA SER A 25 0.95 -2.31 -20.86
C SER A 25 0.40 -1.16 -21.71
N ASN A 26 1.16 -0.07 -21.89
CA ASN A 26 0.78 1.00 -22.81
C ASN A 26 0.80 0.50 -24.26
N LEU A 27 1.79 -0.32 -24.63
CA LEU A 27 1.86 -0.95 -25.96
C LEU A 27 0.66 -1.89 -26.20
N PHE A 28 0.24 -2.66 -25.19
CA PHE A 28 -0.95 -3.51 -25.26
C PHE A 28 -2.24 -2.69 -25.42
N LYS A 29 -2.34 -1.55 -24.72
CA LYS A 29 -3.44 -0.60 -24.84
C LYS A 29 -3.52 0.04 -26.23
N TYR A 30 -2.38 0.23 -26.91
CA TYR A 30 -2.34 0.65 -28.32
C TYR A 30 -2.65 -0.49 -29.30
N ALA A 31 -2.38 -1.74 -28.94
CA ALA A 31 -2.68 -2.92 -29.77
C ALA A 31 -4.16 -3.34 -29.72
N GLU A 32 -4.86 -3.07 -28.62
CA GLU A 32 -6.26 -3.45 -28.38
C GLU A 32 -7.27 -2.32 -28.71
N LEU A 33 -6.87 -1.38 -29.59
CA LEU A 33 -7.65 -0.19 -30.00
C LEU A 33 -8.94 -0.48 -30.80
N GLY A 34 -9.45 -1.71 -30.75
CA GLY A 34 -10.64 -2.16 -31.48
C GLY A 34 -11.82 -2.63 -30.63
N VAL A 35 -11.74 -2.63 -29.29
CA VAL A 35 -12.80 -3.18 -28.41
C VAL A 35 -13.33 -2.15 -27.41
N GLU A 36 -14.66 -2.11 -27.28
CA GLU A 36 -15.48 -0.99 -26.79
C GLU A 36 -15.54 -0.84 -25.25
N ASN A 37 -14.58 -1.40 -24.49
CA ASN A 37 -14.66 -1.48 -23.01
C ASN A 37 -13.31 -1.22 -22.30
N LEU A 38 -12.67 -0.08 -22.58
CA LEU A 38 -11.33 0.23 -22.06
C LEU A 38 -11.26 0.48 -20.54
N HIS A 39 -12.34 0.93 -19.91
CA HIS A 39 -12.33 1.36 -18.50
C HIS A 39 -12.13 0.20 -17.49
N ASN A 40 -12.77 -0.95 -17.74
CA ASN A 40 -12.67 -2.11 -16.85
C ASN A 40 -11.26 -2.73 -16.92
N LEU A 41 -10.68 -2.73 -18.12
CA LEU A 41 -9.34 -3.26 -18.36
C LEU A 41 -8.26 -2.36 -17.73
N GLU A 42 -8.38 -1.04 -17.84
CA GLU A 42 -7.51 -0.08 -17.16
C GLU A 42 -7.48 -0.29 -15.64
N SER A 43 -8.67 -0.48 -15.05
CA SER A 43 -8.83 -0.63 -13.60
C SER A 43 -8.26 -1.97 -13.10
N CYS A 44 -8.44 -3.06 -13.87
CA CYS A 44 -7.84 -4.36 -13.57
C CYS A 44 -6.32 -4.33 -13.67
N LEU A 45 -5.80 -3.69 -14.73
CA LEU A 45 -4.35 -3.56 -14.96
C LEU A 45 -3.67 -2.76 -13.84
N PHE A 46 -4.33 -1.72 -13.31
CA PHE A 46 -3.85 -0.95 -12.17
C PHE A 46 -3.62 -1.79 -10.91
N VAL A 47 -4.42 -2.85 -10.69
CA VAL A 47 -4.29 -3.76 -9.54
C VAL A 47 -3.33 -4.92 -9.82
N LEU A 48 -3.28 -5.41 -11.06
CA LEU A 48 -2.42 -6.53 -11.47
C LEU A 48 -0.93 -6.16 -11.43
N PHE A 49 -0.62 -4.90 -11.72
CA PHE A 49 0.75 -4.45 -11.92
C PHE A 49 1.61 -4.39 -10.66
N PRO A 50 1.14 -3.83 -9.52
CA PRO A 50 1.85 -3.94 -8.25
C PRO A 50 2.02 -5.41 -7.82
N TYR A 51 1.04 -6.26 -8.11
CA TYR A 51 1.09 -7.70 -7.80
C TYR A 51 2.15 -8.45 -8.63
N PHE A 52 2.32 -8.11 -9.90
CA PHE A 52 3.40 -8.67 -10.72
C PHE A 52 4.78 -8.25 -10.19
N SER A 53 4.94 -6.99 -9.80
CA SER A 53 6.16 -6.46 -9.17
C SER A 53 6.48 -7.17 -7.84
N TYR A 54 5.45 -7.55 -7.09
CA TYR A 54 5.58 -8.35 -5.87
C TYR A 54 6.14 -9.75 -6.17
N MET A 55 5.54 -10.48 -7.12
CA MET A 55 5.96 -11.84 -7.47
C MET A 55 7.39 -11.89 -8.01
N LEU A 56 7.79 -10.90 -8.81
CA LEU A 56 9.18 -10.77 -9.26
C LEU A 56 10.15 -10.47 -8.11
N ALA A 57 9.77 -9.60 -7.16
CA ALA A 57 10.62 -9.28 -6.02
C ALA A 57 10.81 -10.49 -5.09
N GLU A 58 9.74 -11.25 -4.81
CA GLU A 58 9.86 -12.50 -4.05
C GLU A 58 10.71 -13.54 -4.77
N GLY A 59 10.55 -13.69 -6.10
CA GLY A 59 11.34 -14.62 -6.91
C GLY A 59 12.85 -14.33 -6.92
N LEU A 60 13.25 -13.10 -6.63
CA LEU A 60 14.64 -12.66 -6.52
C LEU A 60 15.17 -12.68 -5.07
N GLY A 61 14.38 -13.17 -4.11
CA GLY A 61 14.75 -13.22 -2.68
C GLY A 61 14.75 -11.86 -1.99
N LEU A 62 13.97 -10.91 -2.51
CA LEU A 62 13.87 -9.53 -2.03
C LEU A 62 12.55 -9.30 -1.28
N SER A 63 12.40 -8.14 -0.64
CA SER A 63 11.15 -7.80 0.06
C SER A 63 10.03 -7.43 -0.92
N GLY A 64 9.12 -8.37 -1.17
CA GLY A 64 7.93 -8.17 -2.00
C GLY A 64 7.02 -7.05 -1.47
N ILE A 65 6.83 -6.97 -0.14
CA ILE A 65 5.98 -5.94 0.49
C ILE A 65 6.50 -4.52 0.21
N VAL A 66 7.81 -4.31 0.31
CA VAL A 66 8.40 -2.99 0.06
C VAL A 66 8.33 -2.64 -1.43
N SER A 67 8.49 -3.63 -2.31
CA SER A 67 8.37 -3.50 -3.76
C SER A 67 6.95 -3.04 -4.18
N ILE A 68 5.91 -3.75 -3.73
CA ILE A 68 4.52 -3.45 -4.09
C ILE A 68 4.07 -2.07 -3.60
N LEU A 69 4.49 -1.65 -2.40
CA LEU A 69 4.21 -0.33 -1.85
C LEU A 69 4.83 0.78 -2.70
N PHE A 70 6.11 0.63 -3.05
CA PHE A 70 6.82 1.63 -3.85
C PHE A 70 6.25 1.71 -5.27
N THR A 71 5.98 0.56 -5.90
CA THR A 71 5.30 0.48 -7.20
C THR A 71 3.94 1.17 -7.16
N GLY A 72 3.13 0.98 -6.10
CA GLY A 72 1.83 1.63 -5.96
C GLY A 72 1.91 3.16 -5.83
N ILE A 73 2.88 3.68 -5.06
CA ILE A 73 3.10 5.14 -4.92
C ILE A 73 3.55 5.77 -6.25
N VAL A 74 4.49 5.11 -6.93
CA VAL A 74 4.98 5.49 -8.25
C VAL A 74 3.82 5.51 -9.25
N MET A 75 3.02 4.46 -9.29
CA MET A 75 1.87 4.37 -10.21
C MET A 75 0.82 5.45 -9.94
N LYS A 76 0.54 5.78 -8.67
CA LYS A 76 -0.29 6.94 -8.32
C LYS A 76 0.27 8.24 -8.87
N ARG A 77 1.59 8.42 -9.00
CA ARG A 77 2.21 9.66 -9.50
C ARG A 77 2.30 9.71 -11.03
N TYR A 78 2.64 8.61 -11.68
CA TYR A 78 2.86 8.55 -13.12
C TYR A 78 1.57 8.30 -13.91
N THR A 79 0.67 7.49 -13.38
CA THR A 79 -0.53 7.05 -14.08
C THR A 79 -1.67 8.07 -13.94
N PHE A 80 -1.68 8.91 -12.90
CA PHE A 80 -2.76 9.88 -12.63
C PHE A 80 -3.04 10.84 -13.80
N TYR A 81 -2.00 11.24 -14.54
CA TYR A 81 -2.12 12.18 -15.65
C TYR A 81 -2.47 11.51 -16.98
N ASN A 82 -2.36 10.18 -17.07
CA ASN A 82 -2.57 9.41 -18.31
C ASN A 82 -3.81 8.48 -18.23
N LEU A 83 -4.54 8.48 -17.12
CA LEU A 83 -5.72 7.65 -16.88
C LEU A 83 -7.02 8.45 -17.04
N SER A 84 -8.04 7.77 -17.55
CA SER A 84 -9.41 8.29 -17.62
C SER A 84 -9.94 8.66 -16.22
N GLU A 85 -10.79 9.68 -16.13
CA GLU A 85 -11.38 10.16 -14.85
C GLU A 85 -12.03 9.03 -14.04
N ASP A 86 -12.69 8.10 -14.72
CA ASP A 86 -13.38 7.00 -14.06
C ASP A 86 -12.39 6.08 -13.32
N SER A 87 -11.18 5.90 -13.87
CA SER A 87 -10.17 5.02 -13.29
C SER A 87 -9.52 5.67 -12.06
N GLN A 88 -9.42 7.00 -12.04
CA GLN A 88 -9.05 7.76 -10.84
C GLN A 88 -10.10 7.62 -9.72
N ARG A 89 -11.39 7.72 -10.07
CA ARG A 89 -12.51 7.51 -9.11
C ARG A 89 -12.50 6.08 -8.57
N PHE A 90 -12.18 5.08 -9.39
CA PHE A 90 -12.03 3.69 -8.96
C PHE A 90 -10.91 3.53 -7.94
N THR A 91 -9.70 4.04 -8.22
CA THR A 91 -8.57 3.98 -7.28
C THR A 91 -8.89 4.67 -5.95
N ALA A 92 -9.54 5.83 -5.97
CA ALA A 92 -9.97 6.52 -4.76
C ALA A 92 -10.95 5.68 -3.92
N ARG A 93 -11.96 5.08 -4.56
CA ARG A 93 -12.89 4.16 -3.88
C ARG A 93 -12.16 2.93 -3.33
N PHE A 94 -11.22 2.36 -4.08
CA PHE A 94 -10.45 1.21 -3.63
C PHE A 94 -9.63 1.50 -2.36
N PHE A 95 -8.97 2.67 -2.28
CA PHE A 95 -8.26 3.08 -1.07
C PHE A 95 -9.19 3.31 0.13
N HIS A 96 -10.37 3.90 -0.08
CA HIS A 96 -11.39 4.01 0.97
C HIS A 96 -11.83 2.63 1.48
N LEU A 97 -12.08 1.68 0.58
CA LEU A 97 -12.43 0.30 0.94
C LEU A 97 -11.30 -0.38 1.71
N LEU A 98 -10.05 -0.24 1.26
CA LEU A 98 -8.88 -0.79 1.95
C LEU A 98 -8.71 -0.19 3.35
N SER A 99 -8.93 1.13 3.50
CA SER A 99 -8.84 1.80 4.81
C SER A 99 -9.90 1.28 5.76
N SER A 100 -11.15 1.16 5.30
CA SER A 100 -12.25 0.63 6.11
C SER A 100 -12.03 -0.85 6.47
N LEU A 101 -11.47 -1.63 5.54
CA LEU A 101 -11.10 -3.02 5.79
C LEU A 101 -9.97 -3.13 6.81
N ALA A 102 -8.94 -2.29 6.71
CA ALA A 102 -7.83 -2.24 7.67
C ALA A 102 -8.32 -1.85 9.07
N GLU A 103 -9.23 -0.88 9.16
CA GLU A 103 -9.90 -0.50 10.41
C GLU A 103 -10.66 -1.69 11.02
N ALA A 104 -11.45 -2.40 10.21
CA ALA A 104 -12.15 -3.61 10.66
C ALA A 104 -11.18 -4.71 11.14
N PHE A 105 -10.06 -4.92 10.44
CA PHE A 105 -9.03 -5.88 10.86
C PHE A 105 -8.39 -5.51 12.19
N ILE A 106 -8.08 -4.23 12.40
CA ILE A 106 -7.51 -3.74 13.66
C ILE A 106 -8.51 -3.96 14.81
N PHE A 107 -9.80 -3.63 14.61
CA PHE A 107 -10.82 -3.85 15.62
C PHE A 107 -11.00 -5.33 15.99
N ILE A 108 -11.02 -6.22 14.98
CA ILE A 108 -11.11 -7.66 15.23
C ILE A 108 -9.86 -8.14 15.97
N TYR A 109 -8.67 -7.67 15.60
CA TYR A 109 -7.42 -8.04 16.25
C TYR A 109 -7.40 -7.61 17.72
N MET A 110 -7.76 -6.35 18.02
CA MET A 110 -7.89 -5.86 19.40
C MET A 110 -8.94 -6.65 20.20
N GLY A 111 -10.10 -6.93 19.60
CA GLY A 111 -11.15 -7.73 20.25
C GLY A 111 -10.72 -9.17 20.53
N PHE A 112 -9.96 -9.78 19.61
CA PHE A 112 -9.40 -11.12 19.78
C PHE A 112 -8.32 -11.13 20.87
N ASP A 113 -7.43 -10.14 20.89
CA ASP A 113 -6.39 -9.99 21.92
C ASP A 113 -7.00 -9.94 23.33
N ILE A 114 -8.03 -9.12 23.52
CA ILE A 114 -8.77 -9.01 24.80
C ILE A 114 -9.49 -10.31 25.17
N ALA A 115 -10.07 -11.01 24.19
CA ALA A 115 -10.79 -12.26 24.43
C ALA A 115 -9.87 -13.44 24.76
N MET A 116 -8.66 -13.45 24.20
CA MET A 116 -7.63 -14.48 24.38
C MET A 116 -6.83 -14.25 25.69
N GLU A 117 -6.71 -13.00 26.13
CA GLU A 117 -5.96 -12.62 27.34
C GLU A 117 -6.73 -12.93 28.64
N ARG A 118 -6.89 -14.23 28.93
CA ARG A 118 -7.14 -14.71 30.29
C ARG A 118 -5.84 -14.56 31.10
N GLN A 119 -5.79 -13.52 31.93
CA GLN A 119 -4.90 -13.38 33.09
C GLN A 119 -3.51 -12.75 32.86
N SER A 120 -3.43 -11.43 32.69
CA SER A 120 -2.29 -10.64 33.17
C SER A 120 -2.73 -9.25 33.64
N TRP A 121 -2.91 -9.11 34.96
CA TRP A 121 -3.23 -7.85 35.66
C TRP A 121 -2.09 -6.80 35.62
N SER A 122 -1.05 -7.02 34.79
CA SER A 122 0.10 -6.12 34.64
C SER A 122 -0.10 -5.09 33.52
N HIS A 123 -0.91 -5.37 32.48
CA HIS A 123 -1.07 -4.46 31.34
C HIS A 123 -1.95 -3.23 31.64
N ILE A 124 -2.88 -3.34 32.60
CA ILE A 124 -3.77 -2.23 33.00
C ILE A 124 -2.97 -1.02 33.51
N GLY A 125 -1.84 -1.24 34.19
CA GLY A 125 -0.99 -0.17 34.72
C GLY A 125 -0.26 0.63 33.63
N PHE A 126 0.12 -0.03 32.54
CA PHE A 126 0.78 0.62 31.40
C PHE A 126 -0.19 1.46 30.57
N ILE A 127 -1.44 1.00 30.47
CA ILE A 127 -2.54 1.76 29.84
C ILE A 127 -2.83 3.03 30.65
N PHE A 128 -2.91 2.92 31.97
CA PHE A 128 -3.11 4.09 32.86
C PHE A 128 -1.98 5.12 32.77
N PHE A 129 -0.72 4.67 32.75
CA PHE A 129 0.45 5.55 32.61
C PHE A 129 0.46 6.29 31.25
N SER A 130 0.02 5.63 30.18
CA SER A 130 -0.08 6.23 28.84
C SER A 130 -1.16 7.33 28.79
N ILE A 131 -2.30 7.12 29.46
CA ILE A 131 -3.39 8.12 29.54
C ILE A 131 -2.95 9.35 30.32
N VAL A 132 -2.29 9.16 31.46
CA VAL A 132 -1.76 10.27 32.29
C VAL A 132 -0.68 11.06 31.54
N SER A 133 0.19 10.37 30.80
CA SER A 133 1.24 11.03 30.01
C SER A 133 0.65 11.89 28.88
N PHE A 134 -0.45 11.47 28.26
CA PHE A 134 -1.12 12.24 27.21
C PHE A 134 -1.82 13.49 27.75
N ASP A 135 -2.43 13.42 28.94
CA ASP A 135 -3.04 14.57 29.63
C ASP A 135 -1.99 15.58 30.11
N SER A 136 -0.80 15.10 30.47
CA SER A 136 0.34 15.94 30.88
C SER A 136 1.18 16.49 29.72
N ALA A 137 0.89 16.11 28.47
CA ALA A 137 1.52 16.73 27.31
C ALA A 137 0.99 18.17 27.23
N PRO A 138 1.83 19.18 27.51
CA PRO A 138 1.36 20.54 27.61
C PRO A 138 0.68 20.95 26.30
N THR A 139 -0.45 21.61 26.46
CA THR A 139 -1.16 22.46 25.51
C THR A 139 -0.23 23.55 24.94
N CYS A 140 0.79 23.14 24.20
CA CYS A 140 1.79 24.01 23.59
C CYS A 140 1.54 24.28 22.09
N ASP A 141 0.32 24.04 21.60
CA ASP A 141 -0.11 24.46 20.24
C ASP A 141 -1.32 25.41 20.26
N PHE A 142 -1.47 26.24 21.30
CA PHE A 142 -2.47 27.33 21.31
C PHE A 142 -1.89 28.75 21.13
N TYR A 143 -0.61 28.89 20.73
CA TYR A 143 -0.07 30.21 20.37
C TYR A 143 1.11 30.13 19.38
N THR A 144 0.85 29.95 18.09
CA THR A 144 1.53 30.60 16.96
C THR A 144 0.65 30.47 15.72
#